data_AF-A0A525IK22-F1
#
_entry.id   AF-A0A525IK22-F1
#
_cell.length_a   1.000
_cell.length_b   1.000
_cell.length_c   1.000
_cell.angle_alpha   90.00
_cell.angle_beta   90.00
_cell.angle_gamma   90.00
#
_symmetry.space_group_name_H-M   'P 1'
#
loop_
_entity.id
_entity.type
_entity.pdbx_description
1 polymer ?
#
loop_
_entity_poly.entity_id
_entity_poly.type
_entity_poly.pdbx_seq_one_letter_code
_entity_poly.pdbx_strand_id
1 'polypeptide(L)'
;MKMACNGYRPAFNVQFASTNLGKAIVGVDVIKQGSDSGQALQMIKQVEKMYGIVPKTWSVDGGYKSHEQLDIVGEQYKNCKIYMPVETNSKVDNPYEKRPEDSTAVGEWRVRMGTAEAKEQYKERAATAEYVNAQSRNKGFQQFRVRGLDKVKCVALIYAITHNITIFLNI
;
A
#
# COMPACT_ATOMS: atom_id res chain seq x y z
N MET A 1 3.68 1.70 -19.02
CA MET A 1 2.72 2.06 -17.95
C MET A 1 1.80 3.16 -18.44
N LYS A 2 0.52 3.12 -18.07
CA LYS A 2 -0.43 4.19 -18.40
C LYS A 2 -0.10 5.42 -17.56
N MET A 3 -0.01 6.58 -18.18
CA MET A 3 0.33 7.85 -17.54
C MET A 3 -0.90 8.72 -17.35
N ALA A 4 -0.81 9.75 -16.50
CA ALA A 4 -1.89 10.70 -16.26
C ALA A 4 -2.36 11.43 -17.54
N CYS A 5 -1.47 11.62 -18.53
CA CYS A 5 -1.80 12.18 -19.84
C CYS A 5 -2.49 11.19 -20.80
N ASN A 6 -3.01 10.06 -20.28
CA ASN A 6 -3.61 8.96 -21.03
C ASN A 6 -2.69 8.27 -22.06
N GLY A 7 -1.40 8.62 -22.09
CA GLY A 7 -0.38 7.97 -22.92
C GLY A 7 0.32 6.80 -22.23
N TYR A 8 1.05 5.99 -22.99
CA TYR A 8 1.86 4.88 -22.49
C TYR A 8 3.35 5.21 -22.62
N ARG A 9 4.11 5.04 -21.52
CA ARG A 9 5.57 5.24 -21.51
C ARG A 9 6.26 4.14 -20.69
N PRO A 10 7.54 3.82 -20.96
CA PRO A 10 8.35 3.01 -20.05
C PRO A 10 8.41 3.68 -18.68
N ALA A 11 8.11 2.91 -17.63
CA ALA A 11 8.12 3.42 -16.26
C ALA A 11 8.36 2.27 -15.28
N PHE A 12 8.79 2.66 -14.08
CA PHE A 12 8.86 1.79 -12.92
C PHE A 12 7.82 2.25 -11.92
N ASN A 13 7.20 1.29 -11.25
CA ASN A 13 6.27 1.56 -10.16
C ASN A 13 7.02 1.31 -8.86
N VAL A 14 7.24 2.37 -8.09
CA VAL A 14 7.93 2.31 -6.80
C VAL A 14 6.89 2.15 -5.71
N GLN A 15 7.02 1.08 -4.94
CA GLN A 15 6.16 0.79 -3.80
C GLN A 15 6.89 1.24 -2.53
N PHE A 16 6.25 2.14 -1.79
CA PHE A 16 6.68 2.53 -0.45
C PHE A 16 5.66 2.02 0.56
N ALA A 17 6.11 1.20 1.51
CA ALA A 17 5.36 0.93 2.72
C ALA A 17 5.75 1.97 3.77
N SER A 18 4.78 2.74 4.24
CA SER A 18 4.98 3.79 5.24
C SER A 18 4.21 3.51 6.53
N THR A 19 4.81 3.83 7.67
CA THR A 19 4.15 3.75 8.97
C THR A 19 3.50 5.09 9.36
N ASN A 20 2.43 5.05 10.15
CA ASN A 20 1.84 6.24 10.77
C ASN A 20 2.72 6.84 11.87
N LEU A 21 3.72 6.11 12.35
CA LEU A 21 4.77 6.60 13.25
C LEU A 21 5.75 7.49 12.48
N GLY A 22 5.51 8.80 12.49
CA GLY A 22 6.41 9.79 11.88
C GLY A 22 6.41 9.81 10.36
N LYS A 23 5.56 9.02 9.68
CA LYS A 23 5.53 8.91 8.20
C LYS A 23 6.82 8.31 7.61
N ALA A 24 7.51 7.48 8.38
CA ALA A 24 8.72 6.79 7.95
C ALA A 24 8.40 5.68 6.95
N ILE A 25 9.33 5.44 6.01
CA ILE A 25 9.28 4.35 5.04
C ILE A 25 9.92 3.12 5.67
N VAL A 26 9.16 2.03 5.76
CA VAL A 26 9.56 0.74 6.36
C VAL A 26 9.73 -0.36 5.31
N GLY A 27 9.26 -0.15 4.09
CA GLY A 27 9.42 -1.10 2.99
C GLY A 27 9.57 -0.39 1.66
N VAL A 28 10.36 -0.97 0.77
CA VAL A 28 10.66 -0.41 -0.56
C VAL A 28 10.74 -1.55 -1.55
N ASP A 29 9.98 -1.42 -2.63
CA ASP A 29 10.16 -2.27 -3.81
C ASP A 29 9.91 -1.52 -5.12
N VAL A 30 10.35 -2.13 -6.21
CA VAL A 30 10.22 -1.55 -7.55
C VAL A 30 9.77 -2.65 -8.51
N ILE A 31 8.66 -2.40 -9.20
CA ILE A 31 8.10 -3.33 -10.19
C ILE A 31 7.94 -2.68 -11.56
N LYS A 32 7.85 -3.50 -12.61
CA LYS A 32 7.57 -3.07 -13.99
C LYS A 32 6.09 -3.15 -14.37
N GLN A 33 5.23 -3.54 -13.43
CA GLN A 33 3.79 -3.71 -13.65
C GLN A 33 3.05 -2.40 -13.35
N GLY A 34 2.07 -2.07 -14.19
CA GLY A 34 1.24 -0.87 -14.03
C GLY A 34 0.06 -1.04 -13.06
N SER A 35 -0.06 -2.20 -12.42
CA SER A 35 -1.06 -2.50 -11.40
C SER A 35 -0.34 -2.83 -10.10
N ASP A 36 -0.92 -2.38 -8.99
CA ASP A 36 -0.44 -2.63 -7.63
C ASP A 36 -0.99 -3.95 -7.05
N SER A 37 -1.81 -4.68 -7.80
CA SER A 37 -2.28 -6.01 -7.40
C SER A 37 -1.08 -6.91 -7.08
N GLY A 38 -1.15 -7.65 -5.97
CA GLY A 38 -0.04 -8.50 -5.54
C GLY A 38 0.91 -7.84 -4.52
N GLN A 39 0.96 -6.49 -4.45
CA GLN A 39 2.05 -5.81 -3.74
C GLN A 39 1.89 -5.77 -2.22
N ALA A 40 0.65 -5.74 -1.69
CA ALA A 40 0.40 -5.69 -0.25
C ALA A 40 1.06 -6.86 0.51
N LEU A 41 0.88 -8.09 0.01
CA LEU A 41 1.47 -9.28 0.62
C LEU A 41 3.01 -9.24 0.61
N GLN A 42 3.61 -8.79 -0.49
CA GLN A 42 5.07 -8.70 -0.62
C GLN A 42 5.64 -7.68 0.38
N MET A 43 4.95 -6.54 0.56
CA MET A 43 5.35 -5.52 1.52
C MET A 43 5.22 -6.00 2.96
N ILE A 44 4.13 -6.71 3.31
CA ILE A 44 3.97 -7.29 4.65
C ILE A 44 5.11 -8.28 4.95
N LYS A 45 5.41 -9.18 4.01
CA LYS A 45 6.54 -10.14 4.09
C LYS A 45 7.88 -9.44 4.28
N GLN A 46 8.10 -8.35 3.54
CA GLN A 46 9.32 -7.56 3.67
C GLN A 46 9.44 -6.94 5.06
N VAL A 47 8.36 -6.33 5.58
CA VAL A 47 8.37 -5.70 6.91
C VAL A 47 8.59 -6.75 8.00
N GLU A 48 7.91 -7.89 7.94
CA GLU A 48 8.12 -9.00 8.87
C GLU A 48 9.58 -9.47 8.85
N LYS A 49 10.15 -9.71 7.67
CA LYS A 49 11.54 -10.16 7.52
C LYS A 49 12.55 -9.15 8.07
N MET A 50 12.30 -7.85 7.88
CA MET A 50 13.24 -6.79 8.24
C MET A 50 13.18 -6.42 9.72
N TYR A 51 11.99 -6.43 10.32
CA TYR A 51 11.77 -5.93 11.68
C TYR A 51 11.38 -7.04 12.67
N GLY A 52 11.10 -8.26 12.21
CA GLY A 52 10.60 -9.35 13.05
C GLY A 52 9.18 -9.12 13.58
N ILE A 53 8.46 -8.14 13.02
CA ILE A 53 7.14 -7.71 13.49
C ILE A 53 6.15 -7.80 12.34
N VAL A 54 5.01 -8.45 12.60
CA VAL A 54 3.85 -8.43 11.70
C VAL A 54 3.00 -7.19 12.00
N PRO A 55 2.74 -6.32 11.03
CA PRO A 55 1.87 -5.15 11.21
C PRO A 55 0.47 -5.57 11.66
N LYS A 56 -0.08 -4.92 12.70
CA LYS A 56 -1.46 -5.18 13.15
C LYS A 56 -2.50 -4.73 12.14
N THR A 57 -2.21 -3.61 11.46
CA THR A 57 -3.09 -3.04 10.44
C THR A 57 -2.29 -2.69 9.20
N TRP A 58 -2.92 -2.82 8.04
CA TRP A 58 -2.29 -2.56 6.76
C TRP A 58 -3.27 -1.88 5.81
N SER A 59 -3.04 -0.60 5.55
CA SER A 59 -3.91 0.23 4.72
C SER A 59 -3.41 0.26 3.28
N VAL A 60 -4.27 -0.10 2.33
CA VAL A 60 -3.97 -0.08 0.89
C VAL A 60 -4.99 0.75 0.13
N ASP A 61 -4.61 1.22 -1.06
CA ASP A 61 -5.54 1.91 -1.93
C ASP A 61 -6.56 0.92 -2.54
N GLY A 62 -7.73 1.43 -2.94
CA GLY A 62 -8.78 0.66 -3.58
C GLY A 62 -8.37 0.02 -4.92
N GLY A 63 -7.19 0.35 -5.45
CA GLY A 63 -6.58 -0.30 -6.63
C GLY A 63 -6.01 -1.71 -6.38
N TYR A 64 -5.88 -2.15 -5.12
CA TYR A 64 -5.30 -3.45 -4.73
C TYR A 64 -6.31 -4.62 -4.81
N LYS A 65 -7.13 -4.62 -5.86
CA LYS A 65 -8.42 -5.33 -5.99
C LYS A 65 -8.37 -6.86 -6.15
N SER A 66 -7.84 -7.61 -5.20
CA SER A 66 -7.97 -9.08 -5.23
C SER A 66 -8.44 -9.63 -3.90
N HIS A 67 -9.66 -10.18 -3.87
CA HIS A 67 -10.17 -11.00 -2.76
C HIS A 67 -9.20 -12.13 -2.41
N GLU A 68 -8.56 -12.72 -3.42
CA GLU A 68 -7.49 -13.72 -3.25
C GLU A 68 -6.36 -13.23 -2.35
N GLN A 69 -5.96 -11.96 -2.43
CA GLN A 69 -4.95 -11.42 -1.52
C GLN A 69 -5.46 -11.24 -0.09
N LEU A 70 -6.73 -10.87 0.08
CA LEU A 70 -7.34 -10.81 1.40
C LEU A 70 -7.37 -12.21 2.04
N ASP A 71 -7.63 -13.23 1.24
CA ASP A 71 -7.61 -14.63 1.67
C ASP A 71 -6.21 -15.06 2.10
N ILE A 72 -5.20 -14.83 1.23
CA ILE A 72 -3.81 -15.18 1.54
C ILE A 72 -3.31 -14.44 2.78
N VAL A 73 -3.60 -13.14 2.92
CA VAL A 73 -3.20 -12.37 4.11
C VAL A 73 -3.97 -12.84 5.34
N GLY A 74 -5.27 -13.10 5.23
CA GLY A 74 -6.08 -13.62 6.33
C GLY A 74 -5.61 -14.99 6.83
N GLU A 75 -5.10 -15.83 5.94
CA GLU A 75 -4.56 -17.15 6.27
C GLU A 75 -3.15 -17.07 6.86
N GLN A 76 -2.22 -16.35 6.20
CA GLN A 76 -0.80 -16.28 6.58
C GLN A 76 -0.56 -15.33 7.76
N TYR A 77 -1.36 -14.26 7.86
CA TYR A 77 -1.16 -13.17 8.81
C TYR A 77 -2.45 -12.85 9.57
N LYS A 78 -2.93 -13.79 10.38
CA LYS A 78 -4.19 -13.67 11.15
C LYS A 78 -4.32 -12.37 11.96
N ASN A 79 -3.18 -11.86 12.44
CA ASN A 79 -3.08 -10.65 13.26
C ASN A 79 -2.97 -9.35 12.43
N CYS A 80 -2.79 -9.45 11.11
CA CYS A 80 -2.72 -8.30 10.20
C CYS A 80 -4.10 -8.06 9.57
N LYS A 81 -4.73 -6.93 9.91
CA LYS A 81 -6.02 -6.54 9.37
C LYS A 81 -5.83 -5.55 8.22
N ILE A 82 -6.31 -5.93 7.04
CA ILE A 82 -6.29 -5.08 5.84
C ILE A 82 -7.41 -4.03 5.92
N TYR A 83 -7.08 -2.78 5.59
CA TYR A 83 -8.00 -1.66 5.44
C TYR A 83 -7.94 -1.19 3.98
N MET A 84 -9.07 -1.31 3.29
CA MET A 84 -9.23 -0.96 1.88
C MET A 84 -10.70 -0.60 1.65
N PRO A 85 -11.04 0.42 0.85
CA PRO A 85 -12.43 0.76 0.56
C PRO A 85 -13.17 -0.40 -0.11
N VAL A 86 -14.40 -0.64 0.33
CA VAL A 86 -15.28 -1.62 -0.33
C VAL A 86 -15.94 -0.93 -1.52
N GLU A 87 -15.93 -1.59 -2.69
CA GLU A 87 -16.63 -1.06 -3.86
C GLU A 87 -18.13 -0.98 -3.61
N THR A 88 -18.67 0.20 -3.84
CA THR A 88 -20.11 0.44 -3.82
C THR A 88 -20.62 0.42 -5.25
N ASN A 89 -21.69 -0.35 -5.47
CA ASN A 89 -22.41 -0.35 -6.73
C ASN A 89 -23.84 0.07 -6.42
N SER A 90 -24.46 0.90 -7.27
CA SER A 90 -25.84 1.35 -7.12
C SER A 90 -26.86 0.20 -7.07
N LYS A 91 -26.46 -1.01 -7.45
CA LYS A 91 -27.28 -2.23 -7.40
C LYS A 91 -27.16 -3.05 -6.11
N VAL A 92 -26.33 -2.63 -5.16
CA VAL A 92 -26.07 -3.37 -3.92
C VAL A 92 -26.61 -2.56 -2.75
N ASP A 93 -27.57 -3.11 -2.02
CA ASP A 93 -28.24 -2.42 -0.90
C ASP A 93 -27.26 -2.07 0.22
N ASN A 94 -26.43 -3.03 0.66
CA ASN A 94 -25.39 -2.78 1.66
C ASN A 94 -24.04 -3.42 1.26
N PRO A 95 -23.03 -2.61 0.86
CA PRO A 95 -21.73 -3.13 0.44
C PRO A 95 -20.90 -3.73 1.59
N TYR A 96 -21.23 -3.38 2.85
CA TYR A 96 -20.48 -3.77 4.04
C TYR A 96 -20.95 -5.08 4.67
N GLU A 97 -22.03 -5.68 4.16
CA GLU A 97 -22.49 -6.99 4.61
C GLU A 97 -21.67 -8.11 3.98
N LYS A 98 -21.43 -9.17 4.76
CA LYS A 98 -20.84 -10.41 4.26
C LYS A 98 -21.81 -11.06 3.27
N ARG A 99 -21.29 -11.49 2.12
CA ARG A 99 -22.07 -12.20 1.11
C ARG A 99 -21.90 -13.72 1.22
N PRO A 100 -22.87 -14.52 0.71
CA PRO A 100 -22.78 -15.98 0.73
C PRO A 100 -21.54 -16.53 0.02
N GLU A 101 -21.12 -15.88 -1.07
CA GLU A 101 -19.94 -16.25 -1.86
C GLU A 101 -18.62 -15.71 -1.30
N ASP A 102 -18.66 -14.83 -0.30
CA ASP A 102 -17.45 -14.29 0.30
C ASP A 102 -16.75 -15.38 1.14
N SER A 103 -15.44 -15.45 1.00
CA SER A 103 -14.60 -16.15 1.97
C SER A 103 -14.75 -15.53 3.37
N THR A 104 -14.22 -16.23 4.38
CA THR A 104 -14.18 -15.69 5.75
C THR A 104 -13.41 -14.36 5.80
N ALA A 105 -12.25 -14.26 5.15
CA ALA A 105 -11.41 -13.07 5.19
C ALA A 105 -12.06 -11.87 4.47
N VAL A 106 -12.70 -12.09 3.32
CA VAL A 106 -13.41 -11.04 2.56
C VAL A 106 -14.64 -10.56 3.35
N GLY A 107 -15.43 -11.49 3.90
CA GLY A 107 -16.60 -11.15 4.71
C GLY A 107 -16.24 -10.32 5.94
N GLU A 108 -15.20 -10.72 6.68
CA GLU A 108 -14.70 -9.95 7.82
C GLU A 108 -14.19 -8.56 7.42
N TRP A 109 -13.53 -8.45 6.26
CA TRP A 109 -13.08 -7.16 5.74
C TRP A 109 -14.24 -6.23 5.39
N ARG A 110 -15.31 -6.72 4.74
CA ARG A 110 -16.51 -5.91 4.43
C ARG A 110 -17.14 -5.33 5.69
N VAL A 111 -17.39 -6.19 6.67
CA VAL A 111 -18.01 -5.80 7.95
C VAL A 111 -17.13 -4.78 8.67
N ARG A 112 -15.81 -5.02 8.72
CA ARG A 112 -14.84 -4.09 9.30
C ARG A 112 -14.92 -2.72 8.65
N MET A 113 -14.89 -2.63 7.33
CA MET A 113 -14.92 -1.34 6.61
C MET A 113 -16.26 -0.61 6.74
N GLY A 114 -17.31 -1.29 7.19
CA GLY A 114 -18.60 -0.68 7.54
C GLY A 114 -18.56 0.16 8.82
N THR A 115 -17.63 -0.12 9.73
CA THR A 115 -17.57 0.54 11.05
C THR A 115 -17.05 1.97 10.96
N ALA A 116 -17.49 2.83 11.89
CA ALA A 116 -16.99 4.20 12.00
C ALA A 116 -15.49 4.23 12.35
N GLU A 117 -15.06 3.33 13.22
CA GLU A 117 -13.66 3.17 13.62
C GLU A 117 -12.76 2.87 12.42
N ALA A 118 -13.14 1.92 11.56
CA ALA A 118 -12.33 1.57 10.40
C ALA A 118 -12.26 2.68 9.37
N LYS A 119 -13.35 3.43 9.20
CA LYS A 119 -13.38 4.62 8.33
C LYS A 119 -12.46 5.71 8.87
N GLU A 120 -12.44 5.93 10.18
CA GLU A 120 -11.53 6.90 10.81
C GLU A 120 -10.08 6.49 10.63
N GLN A 121 -9.75 5.23 10.94
CA GLN A 121 -8.39 4.71 10.77
C GLN A 121 -7.92 4.78 9.30
N TYR A 122 -8.81 4.53 8.34
CA TYR A 122 -8.47 4.61 6.92
C TYR A 122 -8.10 6.02 6.47
N LYS A 123 -8.59 7.09 7.14
CA LYS A 123 -8.20 8.48 6.82
C LYS A 123 -6.70 8.72 7.00
N GLU A 124 -6.06 8.02 7.92
CA GLU A 124 -4.60 8.12 8.14
C GLU A 124 -3.79 7.70 6.92
N ARG A 125 -4.34 6.85 6.03
CA ARG A 125 -3.66 6.39 4.81
C ARG A 125 -3.26 7.57 3.93
N ALA A 126 -4.15 8.54 3.73
CA ALA A 126 -3.86 9.71 2.89
C ALA A 126 -2.73 10.55 3.52
N ALA A 127 -2.81 10.82 4.82
CA ALA A 127 -1.80 11.59 5.54
C ALA A 127 -0.41 10.93 5.61
N THR A 128 -0.32 9.63 5.35
CA THR A 128 0.93 8.84 5.41
C THR A 128 1.44 8.49 4.00
N ALA A 129 0.73 7.63 3.28
CA ALA A 129 1.17 7.10 1.99
C ALA A 129 1.20 8.18 0.89
N GLU A 130 0.17 9.03 0.80
CA GLU A 130 0.15 10.10 -0.21
C GLU A 130 1.16 11.19 0.12
N TYR A 131 1.38 11.49 1.42
CA TYR A 131 2.43 12.39 1.85
C TYR A 131 3.81 11.90 1.40
N VAL A 132 4.15 10.63 1.66
CA VAL A 132 5.44 10.04 1.26
C VAL A 132 5.62 10.10 -0.26
N ASN A 133 4.59 9.74 -1.02
CA ASN A 133 4.61 9.79 -2.47
C ASN A 133 4.75 11.23 -2.99
N ALA A 134 4.04 12.19 -2.40
CA ALA A 134 4.13 13.61 -2.74
C ALA A 134 5.53 14.17 -2.43
N GLN A 135 6.07 13.87 -1.26
CA GLN A 135 7.42 14.26 -0.88
C GLN A 135 8.46 13.73 -1.85
N SER A 136 8.31 12.49 -2.33
CA SER A 136 9.23 11.93 -3.31
C SER A 136 9.26 12.78 -4.58
N ARG A 137 8.08 13.12 -5.09
CA ARG A 137 7.95 13.96 -6.29
C ARG A 137 8.48 15.38 -6.08
N ASN A 138 8.23 15.97 -4.91
CA ASN A 138 8.71 17.31 -4.56
C ASN A 138 10.23 17.37 -4.42
N LYS A 139 10.86 16.27 -4.00
CA LYS A 139 12.32 16.10 -3.92
C LYS A 139 12.94 15.64 -5.24
N GLY A 140 12.21 15.76 -6.36
CA GLY A 140 12.71 15.46 -7.71
C GLY A 140 12.72 13.98 -8.08
N PHE A 141 12.13 13.09 -7.28
CA PHE A 141 12.03 11.66 -7.56
C PHE A 141 10.92 11.39 -8.61
N GLN A 142 11.14 11.84 -9.83
CA GLN A 142 10.18 11.74 -10.95
C GLN A 142 10.70 10.90 -12.12
N GLN A 143 12.02 10.83 -12.29
CA GLN A 143 12.66 10.13 -13.39
C GLN A 143 13.91 9.40 -12.91
N PHE A 144 14.16 8.23 -13.49
CA PHE A 144 15.35 7.44 -13.21
C PHE A 144 16.41 7.67 -14.27
N ARG A 145 17.64 7.97 -13.84
CA ARG A 145 18.83 8.06 -14.71
C ARG A 145 19.50 6.70 -14.92
N VAL A 146 18.98 5.65 -14.29
CA VAL A 146 19.48 4.29 -14.35
C VAL A 146 18.45 3.37 -15.02
N ARG A 147 18.93 2.24 -15.56
CA ARG A 147 18.10 1.21 -16.17
C ARG A 147 18.26 -0.11 -15.41
N GLY A 148 17.16 -0.86 -15.28
CA GLY A 148 17.12 -2.14 -14.56
C GLY A 148 16.51 -2.02 -13.17
N LEU A 149 15.81 -3.07 -12.73
CA LEU A 149 15.07 -3.06 -11.45
C LEU A 149 16.00 -2.83 -10.27
N ASP A 150 17.13 -3.55 -10.20
CA ASP A 150 18.05 -3.47 -9.07
C ASP A 150 18.61 -2.06 -8.90
N LYS A 151 19.03 -1.43 -10.01
CA LYS A 151 19.57 -0.06 -9.98
C LYS A 151 18.49 0.94 -9.55
N VAL A 152 17.27 0.81 -10.07
CA VAL A 152 16.15 1.69 -9.67
C VAL A 152 15.80 1.49 -8.21
N LYS A 153 15.82 0.23 -7.72
CA LYS A 153 15.61 -0.10 -6.30
C LYS A 153 16.68 0.51 -5.41
N CYS A 154 17.95 0.53 -5.82
CA CYS A 154 19.00 1.26 -5.10
C CYS A 154 18.67 2.76 -4.97
N VAL A 155 18.22 3.42 -6.04
CA VAL A 155 17.81 4.84 -5.98
C VAL A 155 16.61 5.03 -5.04
N ALA A 156 15.61 4.15 -5.11
CA ALA A 156 14.44 4.20 -4.22
C ALA A 156 14.80 3.97 -2.74
N LEU A 157 15.75 3.08 -2.46
CA LEU A 157 16.26 2.84 -1.11
C LEU A 157 17.03 4.05 -0.56
N ILE A 158 17.88 4.69 -1.38
CA ILE A 158 18.57 5.93 -1.00
C ILE A 158 17.56 7.00 -0.63
N TYR A 159 16.52 7.19 -1.47
CA TYR A 159 15.43 8.12 -1.15
C TYR A 159 14.76 7.78 0.18
N ALA A 160 14.42 6.51 0.41
CA ALA A 160 13.76 6.09 1.64
C ALA A 160 14.61 6.36 2.89
N ILE A 161 15.91 6.06 2.82
CA ILE A 161 16.86 6.36 3.90
C ILE A 161 16.92 7.87 4.15
N THR A 162 17.09 8.68 3.11
CA THR A 162 17.13 10.14 3.25
C THR A 162 15.85 10.68 3.85
N HIS A 163 14.68 10.23 3.38
CA HIS A 163 13.37 10.62 3.92
C HIS A 163 13.24 10.28 5.41
N ASN A 164 13.66 9.08 5.81
CA ASN A 164 13.62 8.67 7.21
C ASN A 164 14.59 9.47 8.10
N ILE A 165 15.78 9.78 7.60
CA ILE A 165 16.75 10.64 8.30
C ILE A 165 16.16 12.05 8.50
N THR A 166 15.51 12.61 7.48
CA THR A 166 14.83 13.91 7.56
C THR A 166 13.76 13.92 8.66
N ILE A 167 12.93 12.87 8.75
CA ILE A 167 11.95 12.70 9.82
C ILE A 167 12.63 12.60 11.18
N PHE A 168 13.66 11.77 11.30
CA PHE A 168 14.37 11.55 12.56
C PHE A 168 15.04 12.82 13.09
N LEU A 169 15.61 13.63 12.19
CA LEU A 169 16.28 14.88 12.53
C LEU A 169 15.33 16.08 12.63
N ASN A 170 14.05 15.93 12.26
CA ASN A 170 13.05 17.01 12.19
C ASN A 170 13.49 18.20 11.32
N ILE A 171 14.08 17.95 10.15
CA ILE A 171 14.53 18.98 9.19
C ILE A 171 13.77 18.95 7.86
#